data_AF-A0ABD5F3Z1-F1
#
_entry.id   AF-A0ABD5F3Z1-F1
#
_cell.length_a   1.000
_cell.length_b   1.000
_cell.length_c   1.000
_cell.angle_alpha   90.00
_cell.angle_beta   90.00
_cell.angle_gamma   90.00
#
_symmetry.space_group_name_H-M   'P 1'
#
loop_
_entity.id
_entity.type
_entity.pdbx_description
1 polymer ?
#
loop_
_entity_poly.entity_id
_entity_poly.type
_entity_poly.pdbx_seq_one_letter_code
_entity_poly.pdbx_strand_id
1 'polypeptide(L)' 'MRRTVFNEDHEAFRETIRAFIAAEVVPVYDEWFAAGEVPRDFYLKLGELGIFGIEVDEEYGGAGIDSH' A
#
# COMPACT_ATOMS: atom_id res chain seq x y z
N MET A 1 10.64 6.26 21.87
CA MET A 1 10.00 7.57 21.60
C MET A 1 9.12 7.43 20.38
N ARG A 2 7.87 7.90 20.43
CA ARG A 2 6.95 7.91 19.28
C ARG A 2 7.35 9.06 18.34
N ARG A 3 7.44 8.79 17.04
CA ARG A 3 7.76 9.82 16.02
C ARG A 3 6.56 10.77 15.91
N THR A 4 6.83 12.08 15.88
CA THR A 4 5.81 13.14 15.80
C THR A 4 5.45 13.53 14.36
N VAL A 5 6.15 12.98 13.37
CA VAL A 5 5.92 13.24 11.94
C VAL A 5 4.72 12.47 11.36
N PHE A 6 4.07 11.59 12.13
CA PHE A 6 2.92 10.83 11.67
C PHE A 6 1.65 11.28 12.40
N ASN A 7 0.61 11.56 11.62
CA ASN A 7 -0.73 11.88 12.11
C ASN A 7 -1.66 10.65 12.05
N GLU A 8 -2.95 10.85 12.31
CA GLU A 8 -3.95 9.77 12.32
C GLU A 8 -4.14 9.14 10.93
N ASP A 9 -4.10 9.92 9.85
CA ASP A 9 -4.23 9.43 8.49
C ASP A 9 -3.05 8.50 8.12
N HIS A 10 -1.84 8.86 8.53
CA HIS A 10 -0.66 8.01 8.36
C HIS A 10 -0.78 6.67 9.10
N GLU A 11 -1.35 6.68 10.31
CA GLU A 11 -1.57 5.45 11.07
C GLU A 11 -2.66 4.59 10.42
N ALA A 12 -3.78 5.20 9.99
CA ALA A 12 -4.84 4.49 9.29
C ALA A 12 -4.36 3.85 7.98
N PHE A 13 -3.60 4.60 7.17
CA PHE A 13 -2.98 4.07 5.95
C PHE A 13 -2.04 2.90 6.25
N ARG A 14 -1.22 3.01 7.30
CA ARG A 14 -0.31 1.95 7.74
C ARG A 14 -1.05 0.70 8.19
N GLU A 15 -2.15 0.84 8.91
CA GLU A 15 -2.98 -0.29 9.34
C GLU A 15 -3.59 -1.02 8.14
N THR A 16 -4.14 -0.28 7.17
CA THR A 16 -4.68 -0.85 5.93
C THR A 16 -3.64 -1.66 5.16
N ILE A 17 -2.46 -1.09 4.90
CA ILE A 17 -1.39 -1.81 4.19
C ILE A 17 -0.91 -3.02 4.98
N ARG A 18 -0.73 -2.89 6.30
CA ARG A 18 -0.28 -4.00 7.15
C ARG A 18 -1.27 -5.17 7.08
N ALA A 19 -2.56 -4.89 7.17
CA ALA A 19 -3.60 -5.91 7.08
C ALA A 19 -3.58 -6.59 5.70
N PHE A 20 -3.49 -5.81 4.63
CA PHE A 20 -3.40 -6.34 3.27
C PHE A 20 -2.18 -7.25 3.06
N ILE A 21 -0.98 -6.81 3.44
CA ILE A 21 0.25 -7.60 3.31
C ILE A 21 0.17 -8.89 4.15
N ALA A 22 -0.38 -8.82 5.36
CA ALA A 22 -0.54 -9.98 6.22
C ALA A 22 -1.49 -11.03 5.62
N ALA A 23 -2.54 -10.59 4.92
CA ALA A 23 -3.51 -11.47 4.29
C ALA A 23 -3.03 -12.02 2.94
N GLU A 24 -2.46 -11.17 2.08
CA GLU A 24 -2.25 -11.47 0.67
C GLU A 24 -0.81 -11.85 0.32
N VAL A 25 0.18 -11.42 1.11
CA VAL A 25 1.61 -11.60 0.78
C VAL A 25 2.27 -12.61 1.71
N VAL A 26 2.11 -12.46 3.02
CA VAL A 26 2.77 -13.32 4.01
C VAL A 26 2.55 -14.83 3.74
N PRO A 27 1.36 -15.31 3.35
CA PRO A 27 1.15 -16.74 3.10
C PRO A 27 1.89 -17.30 1.87
N VAL A 28 2.28 -16.44 0.91
CA VAL A 28 2.82 -16.84 -0.40
C VAL A 28 4.23 -16.29 -0.67
N TYR A 29 4.81 -15.58 0.30
CA TYR A 29 6.07 -14.84 0.13
C TYR A 29 7.24 -15.73 -0.30
N ASP A 30 7.37 -16.93 0.29
CA ASP A 30 8.47 -17.84 -0.03
C ASP A 30 8.43 -18.31 -1.49
N GLU A 31 7.24 -18.46 -2.07
CA GLU A 31 7.07 -18.80 -3.49
C GLU A 31 7.52 -17.65 -4.39
N TRP A 32 7.13 -16.41 -4.07
CA TRP A 32 7.55 -15.22 -4.81
C TRP A 32 9.05 -15.01 -4.73
N PHE A 33 9.62 -15.23 -3.54
CA PHE A 33 11.05 -15.16 -3.30
C PHE A 33 11.81 -16.20 -4.14
N ALA A 34 11.34 -17.46 -4.16
CA ALA A 34 11.94 -18.51 -4.97
C ALA A 34 11.81 -18.24 -6.48
N ALA A 35 10.69 -17.67 -6.92
CA ALA A 35 10.45 -17.29 -8.31
C ALA A 35 11.25 -16.04 -8.73
N GLY A 36 11.65 -15.19 -7.77
CA GLY A 36 12.33 -13.93 -8.01
C GLY A 36 11.42 -12.84 -8.59
N GLU A 37 10.10 -13.00 -8.48
CA GLU A 37 9.10 -12.08 -9.03
C GLU A 37 7.86 -11.93 -8.15
N VAL A 38 7.20 -10.78 -8.29
CA VAL A 38 5.90 -10.50 -7.67
C VAL A 38 4.82 -10.66 -8.75
N PRO A 39 3.75 -11.43 -8.51
CA PRO A 39 2.67 -11.61 -9.48
C PRO A 39 2.04 -10.29 -9.89
N ARG A 40 1.70 -10.15 -11.17
CA ARG A 40 1.08 -8.92 -11.70
C ARG A 40 -0.23 -8.54 -10.99
N ASP A 41 -1.03 -9.54 -10.62
CA ASP A 41 -2.32 -9.36 -9.95
C ASP A 41 -2.20 -8.63 -8.60
N PHE A 42 -1.07 -8.79 -7.90
CA PHE A 42 -0.79 -8.07 -6.67
C PHE A 42 -0.85 -6.55 -6.86
N TYR A 43 -0.31 -6.05 -7.97
CA TYR A 43 -0.32 -4.62 -8.27
C TYR A 43 -1.73 -4.13 -8.63
N LEU A 44 -2.55 -4.96 -9.26
CA LEU A 44 -3.95 -4.60 -9.54
C LEU A 44 -4.74 -4.43 -8.23
N LYS A 45 -4.58 -5.38 -7.30
CA LYS A 45 -5.19 -5.30 -5.96
C LYS A 45 -4.77 -4.05 -5.19
N LEU A 46 -3.49 -3.68 -5.24
CA LEU A 46 -3.01 -2.44 -4.63
C LEU A 46 -3.61 -1.18 -5.28
N GLY A 47 -3.81 -1.21 -6.60
CA GLY A 47 -4.48 -0.13 -7.33
C GLY A 47 -5.94 0.03 -6.91
N GLU A 48 -6.68 -1.07 -6.77
CA GLU A 48 -8.07 -1.06 -6.28
C GLU A 48 -8.19 -0.54 -4.84
N LEU A 49 -7.15 -0.73 -4.01
CA LEU A 49 -7.07 -0.17 -2.66
C LEU A 49 -6.68 1.32 -2.63
N GLY A 50 -6.43 1.95 -3.78
CA GLY A 50 -6.05 3.37 -3.86
C GLY A 50 -4.65 3.66 -3.30
N ILE A 51 -3.77 2.66 -3.27
CA ILE A 51 -2.42 2.81 -2.70
C ILE A 51 -1.49 3.60 -3.63
N PHE A 52 -1.77 3.58 -4.93
CA PHE A 52 -1.00 4.33 -5.93
C PHE A 52 -1.59 5.70 -6.19
N GLY A 53 -0.73 6.69 -6.46
CA GLY A 53 -1.17 8.02 -6.86
C GLY A 53 -1.75 8.86 -5.71
N ILE A 54 -1.25 8.69 -4.48
CA ILE A 54 -1.74 9.43 -3.31
C ILE A 54 -1.70 10.94 -3.53
N GLU A 55 -0.59 11.48 -4.05
CA GLU A 55 -0.44 12.90 -4.35
C GLU A 55 -0.92 13.31 -5.75
N VAL A 56 -1.34 12.34 -6.58
CA VAL A 56 -1.83 12.65 -7.93
C VAL A 56 -3.23 13.24 -7.83
N ASP A 57 -3.51 14.29 -8.61
CA ASP A 57 -4.82 14.94 -8.59
C ASP A 57 -5.96 13.97 -8.96
N GLU A 58 -7.13 14.19 -8.35
CA GLU A 58 -8.33 13.38 -8.57
C GLU A 58 -8.77 13.37 -10.05
N GLU A 59 -8.48 14.43 -10.83
CA GLU A 59 -8.80 14.47 -12.26
C GLU A 59 -8.07 13.40 -13.09
N TYR A 60 -6.95 12.88 -12.59
CA TYR A 60 -6.19 11.79 -13.17
C TYR A 60 -6.43 10.44 -12.46
N GLY A 61 -7.36 10.40 -11.51
CA GLY A 61 -7.70 9.22 -10.73
C GLY A 61 -6.79 8.95 -9.53
N GLY A 62 -6.02 9.95 -9.08
CA GLY A 62 -5.29 9.88 -7.81
C GLY A 62 -6.12 10.35 -6.61
N ALA A 63 -5.50 10.47 -5.44
CA ALA A 63 -6.20 10.85 -4.21
C ALA A 63 -6.09 12.36 -3.87
N GLY A 64 -5.19 13.12 -4.49
CA GLY A 64 -5.00 14.55 -4.22
C GLY A 64 -4.59 14.88 -2.77
N ILE A 65 -3.98 13.93 -2.06
CA ILE A 65 -3.59 14.06 -0.65
C ILE A 65 -2.10 14.40 -0.56
N ASP A 66 -1.76 15.44 0.19
CA ASP A 66 -0.36 15.78 0.52
C ASP A 66 0.23 14.76 1.51
N SER A 67 1.41 14.21 1.21
CA SER A 67 2.06 13.14 2.00
C SER A 67 3.13 13.62 2.99
N HIS A 68 3.29 14.94 3.15
CA HIS A 68 4.31 15.57 4.00
C HIS A 68 4.05 15.50 5.52
#